data_AF-A0A429X2S2-F1
#
_entry.id   AF-A0A429X2S2-F1
#
_cell.length_a   1.000
_cell.length_b   1.000
_cell.length_c   1.000
_cell.angle_alpha   90.00
_cell.angle_beta   90.00
_cell.angle_gamma   90.00
#
_symmetry.space_group_name_H-M   'P 1'
#
loop_
_entity.id
_entity.type
_entity.pdbx_description
1 polymer ?
#
loop_
_entity_poly.entity_id
_entity_poly.type
_entity_poly.pdbx_seq_one_letter_code
_entity_poly.pdbx_strand_id
1 'polypeptide(L)'
;MTILVPFEYFNERMSDKPYTVYMVNEDNPNKSGYIQGYWECTHCGEGTQFRFFDDSRFPYYQAKCPKCRKDFLAKDDTDWED
;
A
#
# COMPACT_ATOMS: atom_id res chain seq x y z
N MET A 1 -15.57 1.08 -4.51
CA MET A 1 -14.74 0.24 -5.41
C MET A 1 -13.32 0.67 -5.20
N THR A 2 -12.43 -0.23 -4.81
CA THR A 2 -11.01 0.09 -4.55
C THR A 2 -10.27 0.29 -5.87
N ILE A 3 -9.64 1.46 -6.04
CA ILE A 3 -8.83 1.81 -7.21
C ILE A 3 -7.35 1.70 -6.83
N LEU A 4 -6.54 1.15 -7.74
CA LEU A 4 -5.09 1.08 -7.60
C LEU A 4 -4.45 1.87 -8.74
N VAL A 5 -3.62 2.85 -8.39
CA VAL A 5 -2.83 3.61 -9.36
C VAL A 5 -1.35 3.29 -9.13
N PRO A 6 -0.68 2.58 -10.06
CA PRO A 6 0.75 2.34 -9.93
C PRO A 6 1.53 3.63 -10.17
N PHE A 7 2.57 3.86 -9.38
CA PHE A 7 3.57 4.88 -9.66
C PHE A 7 4.97 4.39 -9.28
N GLU A 8 5.97 4.97 -9.93
CA GLU A 8 7.36 4.71 -9.62
C GLU A 8 7.79 5.58 -8.43
N TYR A 9 8.31 4.95 -7.39
CA TYR A 9 8.77 5.62 -6.18
C TYR A 9 10.23 5.29 -5.94
N PHE A 10 11.00 6.30 -5.55
CA PHE A 10 12.39 6.15 -5.16
C PHE A 10 12.60 6.77 -3.78
N ASN A 11 13.25 6.00 -2.90
CA ASN A 11 13.65 6.47 -1.58
C ASN A 11 14.98 5.80 -1.24
N GLU A 12 16.04 6.60 -1.24
CA GLU A 12 17.42 6.17 -0.99
C GLU A 12 17.61 5.43 0.34
N ARG A 13 16.74 5.67 1.33
CA ARG A 13 16.81 4.98 2.63
C ARG A 13 16.21 3.59 2.61
N MET A 14 15.31 3.31 1.65
CA MET A 14 14.60 2.04 1.56
C MET A 14 15.07 1.16 0.40
N SER A 15 15.64 1.74 -0.65
CA SER A 15 16.05 1.01 -1.85
C SER A 15 17.05 1.80 -2.69
N ASP A 16 18.05 1.12 -3.25
CA ASP A 16 19.02 1.66 -4.20
C ASP A 16 18.44 1.92 -5.61
N LYS A 17 17.21 1.48 -5.86
CA LYS A 17 16.52 1.63 -7.16
C LYS A 17 15.05 1.99 -6.99
N PRO A 18 14.43 2.67 -7.97
CA PRO A 18 13.00 2.90 -7.98
C PRO A 18 12.21 1.58 -7.94
N TYR A 19 11.06 1.61 -7.26
CA TYR A 19 10.14 0.48 -7.16
C TYR A 19 8.70 0.94 -7.36
N THR A 20 7.84 0.03 -7.81
CA THR A 20 6.42 0.32 -8.02
C THR A 20 5.67 0.29 -6.71
N VAL A 21 4.93 1.36 -6.44
CA VAL A 21 3.98 1.47 -5.33
C VAL A 21 2.58 1.66 -5.90
N TYR A 22 1.59 1.00 -5.31
CA TYR A 22 0.19 1.16 -5.70
C TYR A 22 -0.52 2.12 -4.74
N MET A 23 -0.94 3.27 -5.25
CA MET A 23 -1.79 4.21 -4.54
C MET A 23 -3.20 3.67 -4.45
N VAL A 24 -3.77 3.66 -3.25
CA VAL A 24 -5.11 3.13 -2.98
C VAL A 24 -6.11 4.29 -2.92
N ASN A 25 -7.07 4.29 -3.85
CA ASN A 25 -8.10 5.32 -3.99
C ASN A 25 -7.59 6.77 -4.16
N GLU A 26 -6.39 6.92 -4.70
CA GLU A 26 -5.76 8.22 -4.99
C GLU A 26 -4.95 8.10 -6.28
N ASP A 27 -4.90 9.17 -7.07
CA ASP A 27 -4.18 9.23 -8.34
C ASP A 27 -3.05 10.28 -8.36
N ASN A 28 -2.98 11.17 -7.37
CA ASN A 28 -1.91 12.15 -7.27
C ASN A 28 -0.67 11.60 -6.52
N PRO A 29 0.45 11.30 -7.22
CA PRO A 29 1.66 10.74 -6.60
C PRO A 29 2.38 11.71 -5.66
N ASN A 30 2.13 13.01 -5.80
CA ASN A 30 2.73 14.04 -4.94
C ASN A 30 1.99 14.21 -3.62
N LYS A 31 0.81 13.59 -3.46
CA LYS A 31 0.10 13.62 -2.19
C LYS A 31 0.84 12.75 -1.18
N SER A 32 1.01 13.27 0.03
CA SER A 32 1.53 12.48 1.13
C SER A 32 0.48 11.46 1.52
N GLY A 33 0.83 10.18 1.46
CA GLY A 33 0.02 9.12 2.04
C GLY A 33 0.01 9.23 3.56
N TYR A 34 -0.97 8.58 4.18
CA TYR A 34 -0.98 8.34 5.62
C TYR A 34 0.04 7.26 5.98
N ILE A 35 0.07 6.17 5.22
CA ILE A 35 0.99 5.06 5.42
C ILE A 35 1.45 4.46 4.10
N GLN A 36 2.70 4.02 4.03
CA GLN A 36 3.29 3.30 2.90
C GLN A 36 4.13 2.14 3.40
N GLY A 37 4.06 1.00 2.71
CA GLY A 37 4.76 -0.21 3.11
C GLY A 37 4.43 -1.41 2.23
N TYR A 38 4.96 -2.57 2.62
CA TYR A 38 4.73 -3.83 1.95
C TYR A 38 3.59 -4.60 2.64
N TRP A 39 2.59 -5.05 1.87
CA TRP A 39 1.53 -5.92 2.38
C TRP A 39 1.32 -7.12 1.48
N GLU A 40 1.08 -8.27 2.11
CA GLU A 40 0.77 -9.52 1.45
C GLU A 40 -0.74 -9.68 1.20
N CYS A 41 -1.11 -10.09 -0.02
CA CYS A 41 -2.50 -10.42 -0.30
C CYS A 41 -2.89 -11.75 0.34
N THR A 42 -3.89 -11.72 1.23
CA THR A 42 -4.42 -12.90 1.92
C THR A 42 -5.05 -13.98 1.02
N HIS A 43 -5.32 -13.65 -0.25
CA HIS A 43 -5.93 -14.59 -1.21
C HIS A 43 -4.92 -15.36 -2.05
N CYS A 44 -3.78 -14.75 -2.39
CA CYS A 44 -2.80 -15.36 -3.30
C CYS A 44 -1.37 -15.35 -2.77
N GLY A 45 -1.13 -14.80 -1.57
CA GLY A 45 0.19 -14.73 -0.93
C GLY A 45 1.18 -13.80 -1.62
N GLU A 46 0.74 -13.01 -2.61
CA GLU A 46 1.63 -12.07 -3.27
C GLU A 46 1.63 -10.75 -2.53
N GLY A 47 2.81 -10.32 -2.08
CA GLY A 47 2.96 -9.02 -1.47
C GLY A 47 3.47 -7.93 -2.40
N THR A 48 3.11 -6.71 -2.09
CA THR A 48 3.28 -5.53 -2.94
C THR A 48 3.38 -4.28 -2.07
N GLN A 49 4.04 -3.25 -2.60
CA GLN A 49 4.11 -1.94 -1.96
C GLN A 49 2.82 -1.15 -2.19
N PHE A 50 2.17 -0.72 -1.11
CA PHE A 50 0.98 0.11 -1.17
C PHE A 50 1.23 1.46 -0.50
N ARG A 51 0.52 2.48 -0.96
CA ARG A 51 0.39 3.76 -0.26
C ARG A 51 -1.09 4.03 -0.01
N PHE A 52 -1.45 4.14 1.26
CA PHE A 52 -2.81 4.42 1.70
C PHE A 52 -2.93 5.89 2.10
N PHE A 53 -4.08 6.48 1.80
CA PHE A 53 -4.37 7.90 2.01
C PHE A 53 -5.54 8.15 2.98
N ASP A 54 -6.12 7.08 3.51
CA ASP A 54 -7.27 7.09 4.42
C ASP A 54 -6.88 6.34 5.69
N ASP A 55 -7.06 6.99 6.85
CA ASP A 55 -6.83 6.44 8.19
C ASP A 55 -8.14 6.02 8.88
N SER A 56 -9.30 6.24 8.24
CA SER A 56 -10.63 6.04 8.84
C SER A 56 -10.89 4.63 9.39
N ARG A 57 -10.03 3.66 9.08
CA ARG A 57 -10.16 2.25 9.47
C ARG A 57 -8.94 1.69 10.20
N PHE A 58 -8.07 2.53 10.74
CA PHE A 58 -6.92 2.09 11.54
C PHE A 58 -7.31 1.00 12.55
N PRO A 59 -6.55 -0.13 12.64
CA PRO A 59 -5.29 -0.43 11.95
C PRO A 59 -5.44 -1.19 10.62
N TYR A 60 -6.64 -1.24 10.02
CA TYR A 60 -6.90 -2.01 8.80
C TYR A 60 -7.19 -1.11 7.59
N TYR A 61 -6.46 -1.33 6.50
CA TYR A 61 -6.63 -0.59 5.27
C TYR A 61 -7.21 -1.48 4.18
N GLN A 62 -8.27 -1.00 3.52
CA GLN A 62 -8.87 -1.75 2.42
C GLN A 62 -8.02 -1.61 1.16
N ALA A 63 -7.51 -2.73 0.65
CA ALA A 63 -6.68 -2.79 -0.54
C ALA A 63 -7.28 -3.74 -1.57
N LYS A 64 -6.77 -3.65 -2.81
CA LYS A 64 -7.05 -4.61 -3.87
C LYS A 64 -5.73 -5.19 -4.35
N CYS A 65 -5.69 -6.50 -4.56
CA CYS A 65 -4.48 -7.13 -5.08
C CYS A 65 -4.35 -6.85 -6.59
N PRO A 66 -3.19 -6.36 -7.08
CA PRO A 66 -3.01 -6.13 -8.51
C PRO A 66 -3.04 -7.42 -9.33
N LYS A 67 -2.63 -8.56 -8.76
CA LYS A 67 -2.58 -9.87 -9.44
C LYS A 67 -3.89 -10.63 -9.44
N CYS A 68 -4.42 -10.98 -8.26
CA CYS A 68 -5.66 -11.77 -8.20
C CYS A 68 -6.94 -10.92 -8.27
N ARG A 69 -6.81 -9.58 -8.27
CA ARG A 69 -7.91 -8.61 -8.39
C ARG A 69 -8.98 -8.72 -7.28
N LYS A 70 -8.69 -9.43 -6.19
CA LYS A 70 -9.55 -9.52 -5.00
C LYS A 70 -9.23 -8.42 -4.01
N ASP A 71 -10.27 -7.90 -3.37
CA ASP A 71 -10.14 -7.00 -2.23
C ASP A 71 -9.71 -7.76 -0.98
N PHE A 72 -8.86 -7.14 -0.17
CA PHE A 72 -8.37 -7.68 1.09
C PHE A 72 -8.13 -6.54 2.10
N LEU A 73 -8.05 -6.90 3.38
CA LEU A 73 -7.69 -5.96 4.44
C LEU A 73 -6.20 -6.09 4.73
N ALA A 74 -5.45 -5.03 4.47
CA ALA A 74 -4.06 -4.88 4.87
C ALA A 74 -4.04 -4.40 6.33
N LYS A 75 -3.62 -5.26 7.25
CA LYS A 75 -3.41 -4.86 8.65
C LYS A 75 -2.07 -4.13 8.74
N ASP A 76 -2.06 -2.94 9.30
CA ASP A 76 -0.83 -2.33 9.76
C ASP A 76 -0.42 -3.03 11.05
N ASP A 77 0.66 -3.80 10.94
CA ASP A 77 1.29 -4.56 12.04
C ASP A 77 2.55 -3.82 12.52
N THR A 78 2.66 -2.53 12.22
CA THR A 78 3.69 -1.66 12.80
C THR A 78 3.35 -1.48 14.28
N ASP A 79 3.72 -2.47 15.09
CA ASP A 79 3.80 -2.36 16.54
C ASP A 79 4.86 -1.30 16.83
N TRP A 80 4.41 -0.06 17.06
CA TRP A 80 5.21 0.95 17.74
C TRP A 80 5.27 0.53 19.21
N GLU A 81 6.08 -0.49 19.52
CA GLU A 81 6.49 -0.75 20.90
C GLU A 81 7.33 0.47 21.36
N ASP A 82 6.79 1.20 22.35
CA ASP A 82 7.34 2.40 23.01
C ASP A 82 8.70 2.13 23.69
#